data_AF-A0A9E1GKT3-F1
#
_entry.id   AF-A0A9E1GKT3-F1
#
_cell.length_a   1.000
_cell.length_b   1.000
_cell.length_c   1.000
_cell.angle_alpha   90.00
_cell.angle_beta   90.00
_cell.angle_gamma   90.00
#
_symmetry.space_group_name_H-M   'P 1'
#
loop_
_entity.id
_entity.type
_entity.pdbx_description
1 polymer ?
#
loop_
_entity_poly.entity_id
_entity_poly.type
_entity_poly.pdbx_seq_one_letter_code
_entity_poly.pdbx_strand_id
1 'polypeptide(L)'
;MSEKIFVPPLKIQGIKTKLVPLIRENVILDKETIWYEPFMGSGVVGFNVEPERAVFADVNPHIINFYNRIKDGSITSGRVRAFLEAEGKKLENGDADYYYEVRDRFNQHHEPLDFLFLNRACFNGMMRFNKDYNFNVPYGHKPQRFAKAYITKIVNQVAHIEELLKNHEWEFLCQSFEDTISSATHSDFIYCDPPYIGRHVDYYDSWDEELEVALHSALVRSQSNFMLSTWHHNDYRSNEYIEQVWHDCQIITREHFYHVGAKEKNRNPVVEALLTNYVITGTQNQLRLENEQLSLFGTSDTLPEKTAN
;
A
#
# COMPACT_ATOMS: atom_id res chain seq x y z
N MET A 1 7.58 -10.51 20.87
CA MET A 1 6.39 -11.11 20.23
C MET A 1 6.20 -10.37 18.92
N SER A 2 6.06 -11.03 17.77
CA SER A 2 5.82 -10.31 16.50
C SER A 2 4.48 -9.59 16.60
N GLU A 3 4.46 -8.26 16.52
CA GLU A 3 3.21 -7.51 16.44
C GLU A 3 2.40 -8.00 15.24
N LYS A 4 1.12 -8.26 15.47
CA LYS A 4 0.23 -8.82 14.46
C LYS A 4 -0.23 -7.70 13.55
N ILE A 5 0.26 -7.68 12.32
CA ILE A 5 -0.16 -6.71 11.29
C ILE A 5 -1.66 -6.83 11.02
N PHE A 6 -2.36 -5.72 11.16
CA PHE A 6 -3.75 -5.55 10.77
C PHE A 6 -3.88 -5.59 9.24
N VAL A 7 -4.86 -6.33 8.75
CA VAL A 7 -5.20 -6.39 7.32
C VAL A 7 -6.54 -5.70 7.12
N PRO A 8 -6.67 -4.69 6.25
CA PRO A 8 -7.92 -3.96 6.03
C PRO A 8 -9.05 -4.82 5.40
N PRO A 9 -10.31 -4.32 5.43
CA PRO A 9 -11.48 -5.03 4.93
C PRO A 9 -11.61 -5.05 3.40
N LEU A 10 -10.89 -4.21 2.66
CA LEU A 10 -10.81 -4.30 1.20
C LEU A 10 -9.56 -5.12 0.80
N LYS A 11 -9.72 -6.05 -0.14
CA LYS A 11 -8.61 -6.83 -0.69
C LYS A 11 -8.07 -6.12 -1.93
N ILE A 12 -6.79 -5.77 -1.90
CA ILE A 12 -6.07 -5.14 -3.00
C ILE A 12 -4.79 -5.93 -3.28
N GLN A 13 -4.43 -6.05 -4.55
CA GLN A 13 -3.20 -6.73 -4.97
C GLN A 13 -1.99 -5.86 -4.62
N GLY A 14 -0.86 -6.49 -4.25
CA GLY A 14 0.33 -5.74 -3.87
C GLY A 14 0.31 -5.14 -2.46
N ILE A 15 -0.65 -5.53 -1.61
CA ILE A 15 -0.76 -5.07 -0.23
C ILE A 15 0.56 -5.24 0.55
N LYS A 16 1.03 -4.16 1.19
CA LYS A 16 2.34 -4.06 1.84
C LYS A 16 2.43 -4.62 3.25
N THR A 17 1.61 -5.62 3.61
CA THR A 17 1.59 -6.21 4.97
C THR A 17 2.97 -6.64 5.48
N LYS A 18 3.83 -7.15 4.58
CA LYS A 18 5.18 -7.58 4.92
C LYS A 18 6.15 -6.40 5.12
N LEU A 19 5.96 -5.27 4.43
CA LEU A 19 6.81 -4.07 4.59
C LEU A 19 6.44 -3.24 5.81
N VAL A 20 5.19 -3.33 6.31
CA VAL A 20 4.71 -2.54 7.45
C VAL A 20 5.68 -2.48 8.64
N PRO A 21 6.28 -3.59 9.14
CA PRO A 21 7.26 -3.50 10.23
C PRO A 21 8.46 -2.61 9.89
N LEU A 22 9.01 -2.75 8.68
CA LEU A 22 10.15 -1.97 8.23
C LEU A 22 9.77 -0.50 8.05
N ILE A 23 8.57 -0.20 7.55
CA ILE A 23 8.07 1.18 7.45
C ILE A 23 7.96 1.77 8.86
N ARG A 24 7.27 1.09 9.79
CA ARG A 24 7.08 1.57 11.17
C ARG A 24 8.39 1.83 11.93
N GLU A 25 9.41 1.03 11.69
CA GLU A 25 10.73 1.19 12.30
C GLU A 25 11.48 2.43 11.79
N ASN A 26 11.12 2.95 10.61
CA ASN A 26 11.92 3.94 9.89
C ASN A 26 11.15 5.22 9.48
N VAL A 27 9.89 5.36 9.89
CA VAL A 27 9.13 6.62 9.75
C VAL A 27 9.55 7.60 10.84
N ILE A 28 9.56 8.89 10.52
CA ILE A 28 9.85 9.97 11.46
C ILE A 28 8.54 10.69 11.74
N LEU A 29 7.93 10.40 12.88
CA LEU A 29 6.67 11.00 13.32
C LEU A 29 6.85 11.63 14.69
N ASP A 30 6.42 12.88 14.82
CA ASP A 30 6.16 13.53 16.09
C ASP A 30 4.65 13.77 16.27
N LYS A 31 4.25 14.42 17.37
CA LYS A 31 2.84 14.67 17.68
C LYS A 31 2.16 15.66 16.73
N GLU A 32 2.94 16.50 16.06
CA GLU A 32 2.44 17.54 15.18
C GLU A 32 2.49 17.11 13.71
N THR A 33 3.21 16.04 13.39
CA THR A 33 3.31 15.48 12.04
C THR A 33 1.94 15.02 11.55
N ILE A 34 1.54 15.47 10.35
CA ILE A 34 0.41 14.90 9.61
C ILE A 34 0.97 13.85 8.64
N TRP A 35 0.38 12.67 8.64
CA TRP A 35 0.69 11.61 7.68
C TRP A 35 -0.10 11.78 6.39
N TYR A 36 0.57 11.85 5.25
CA TYR A 36 -0.08 11.86 3.94
C TYR A 36 0.17 10.54 3.21
N GLU A 37 -0.90 9.89 2.76
CA GLU A 37 -0.83 8.64 1.98
C GLU A 37 -1.60 8.82 0.66
N PRO A 38 -0.98 9.42 -0.37
CA PRO A 38 -1.63 9.70 -1.67
C PRO A 38 -2.04 8.47 -2.47
N PHE A 39 -1.49 7.30 -2.13
CA PHE A 39 -1.80 6.00 -2.75
C PHE A 39 -2.26 5.03 -1.67
N MET A 40 -3.33 5.39 -0.95
CA MET A 40 -3.83 4.63 0.19
C MET A 40 -4.07 3.16 -0.17
N GLY A 41 -4.67 2.88 -1.33
CA GLY A 41 -5.07 1.53 -1.70
C GLY A 41 -5.92 0.90 -0.59
N SER A 42 -5.39 -0.12 0.10
CA SER A 42 -6.14 -0.74 1.19
C SER A 42 -6.05 0.02 2.51
N GLY A 43 -5.13 0.98 2.67
CA GLY A 43 -4.83 1.64 3.94
C GLY A 43 -3.95 0.81 4.87
N VAL A 44 -3.30 -0.23 4.36
CA VAL A 44 -2.61 -1.20 5.23
C VAL A 44 -1.43 -0.56 5.95
N VAL A 45 -0.79 0.44 5.36
CA VAL A 45 0.39 1.07 5.95
C VAL A 45 -0.05 2.04 7.03
N GLY A 46 -0.76 3.12 6.70
CA GLY A 46 -1.16 4.08 7.73
C GLY A 46 -2.06 3.50 8.83
N PHE A 47 -2.92 2.50 8.56
CA PHE A 47 -3.71 1.86 9.63
C PHE A 47 -2.89 1.00 10.60
N ASN A 48 -1.65 0.64 10.26
CA ASN A 48 -0.75 -0.05 11.19
C ASN A 48 0.35 0.87 11.73
N VAL A 49 0.67 1.96 11.02
CA VAL A 49 1.52 3.05 11.54
C VAL A 49 0.77 3.82 12.63
N GLU A 50 -0.54 3.96 12.48
CA GLU A 50 -1.46 4.63 13.43
C GLU A 50 -1.00 6.07 13.76
N PRO A 51 -0.80 6.94 12.76
CA PRO A 51 -0.47 8.34 13.01
C PRO A 51 -1.66 9.05 13.69
N GLU A 52 -1.38 9.98 14.61
CA GLU A 52 -2.43 10.76 15.30
C GLU A 52 -3.34 11.49 14.31
N ARG A 53 -2.73 12.07 13.26
CA ARG A 53 -3.41 12.81 12.20
C ARG A 53 -2.98 12.30 10.84
N ALA A 54 -3.92 12.10 9.93
CA ALA A 54 -3.61 11.62 8.59
C ALA A 54 -4.59 12.09 7.52
N VAL A 55 -4.05 12.25 6.31
CA VAL A 55 -4.80 12.39 5.06
C VAL A 55 -4.50 11.18 4.19
N PHE A 56 -5.49 10.31 4.07
CA PHE A 56 -5.47 9.18 3.18
C PHE A 56 -6.15 9.55 1.87
N ALA A 57 -5.47 9.38 0.75
CA ALA A 57 -6.05 9.67 -0.56
C ALA A 57 -5.85 8.52 -1.54
N ASP A 58 -6.77 8.44 -2.50
CA ASP A 58 -6.70 7.52 -3.63
C ASP A 58 -7.57 8.09 -4.75
N VAL A 59 -7.19 7.82 -6.00
CA VAL A 59 -8.00 8.20 -7.17
C VAL A 59 -9.24 7.32 -7.31
N ASN A 60 -9.30 6.18 -6.62
CA ASN A 60 -10.45 5.28 -6.67
C ASN A 60 -11.57 5.76 -5.74
N PRO A 61 -12.69 6.27 -6.29
CA PRO A 61 -13.78 6.82 -5.47
C PRO A 61 -14.49 5.76 -4.62
N HIS A 62 -14.45 4.48 -5.01
CA HIS A 62 -15.15 3.42 -4.28
C HIS A 62 -14.39 3.01 -3.01
N ILE A 63 -13.07 3.06 -3.02
CA ILE A 63 -12.23 2.89 -1.81
C ILE A 63 -12.53 4.02 -0.83
N ILE A 64 -12.43 5.26 -1.30
CA ILE A 64 -12.61 6.44 -0.47
C ILE A 64 -14.03 6.55 0.07
N ASN A 65 -15.05 6.31 -0.77
CA ASN A 65 -16.45 6.26 -0.33
C ASN A 65 -16.64 5.18 0.75
N PHE A 66 -16.07 3.98 0.58
CA PHE A 66 -16.19 2.93 1.60
C PHE A 66 -15.63 3.36 2.97
N TYR A 67 -14.43 3.96 3.02
CA TYR A 67 -13.85 4.42 4.29
C TYR A 67 -14.55 5.64 4.87
N ASN A 68 -14.97 6.60 4.04
CA ASN A 68 -15.79 7.74 4.51
C ASN A 68 -17.12 7.30 5.11
N ARG A 69 -17.74 6.24 4.58
CA ARG A 69 -18.97 5.66 5.13
C ARG A 69 -18.76 4.95 6.46
N ILE A 70 -17.56 4.42 6.71
CA ILE A 70 -17.20 3.94 8.06
C ILE A 70 -17.01 5.14 8.99
N LYS A 71 -16.28 6.17 8.55
CA LYS A 71 -16.01 7.40 9.32
C LYS A 71 -17.28 8.14 9.74
N ASP A 72 -18.28 8.26 8.86
CA ASP A 72 -19.55 8.94 9.15
C ASP A 72 -20.56 8.06 9.91
N GLY A 73 -20.23 6.79 10.18
CA GLY A 73 -21.08 5.83 10.89
C GLY A 73 -22.24 5.24 10.07
N SER A 74 -22.34 5.55 8.78
CA SER A 74 -23.34 4.95 7.89
C SER A 74 -23.06 3.48 7.58
N ILE A 75 -21.79 3.07 7.62
CA ILE A 75 -21.35 1.67 7.63
C ILE A 75 -20.74 1.37 8.99
N THR A 76 -21.30 0.38 9.66
CA THR A 76 -20.75 -0.16 10.92
C THR A 76 -20.45 -1.64 10.76
N SER A 77 -19.59 -2.20 11.62
CA SER A 77 -19.33 -3.65 11.65
C SER A 77 -20.61 -4.48 11.80
N GLY A 78 -21.60 -3.98 12.55
CA GLY A 78 -22.94 -4.57 12.66
C GLY A 78 -23.73 -4.57 11.34
N ARG A 79 -23.75 -3.45 10.62
CA ARG A 79 -24.40 -3.35 9.29
C ARG A 79 -23.71 -4.26 8.27
N VAL A 80 -22.38 -4.29 8.28
CA VAL A 80 -21.59 -5.19 7.42
C VAL A 80 -21.94 -6.66 7.69
N ARG A 81 -22.06 -7.06 8.96
CA ARG A 81 -22.48 -8.42 9.33
C ARG A 81 -23.84 -8.75 8.73
N ALA A 82 -24.85 -7.94 9.03
CA ALA A 82 -26.22 -8.18 8.58
C ALA A 82 -26.31 -8.27 7.05
N PHE A 83 -25.63 -7.37 6.36
CA PHE A 83 -25.58 -7.34 4.90
C PHE A 83 -24.91 -8.59 4.32
N LEU A 84 -23.71 -8.95 4.79
CA LEU A 84 -22.98 -10.12 4.26
C LEU A 84 -23.69 -11.44 4.58
N GLU A 85 -24.37 -11.56 5.73
CA GLU A 85 -25.18 -12.73 6.06
C GLU A 85 -26.40 -12.85 5.12
N ALA A 86 -27.09 -11.73 4.84
CA ALA A 86 -28.24 -11.71 3.95
C ALA A 86 -27.86 -11.98 2.49
N GLU A 87 -26.91 -11.22 1.94
CA GLU A 87 -26.47 -11.34 0.56
C GLU A 87 -25.69 -12.65 0.33
N GLY A 88 -24.94 -13.12 1.33
CA GLY A 88 -24.25 -14.41 1.29
C GLY A 88 -25.19 -15.59 1.15
N LYS A 89 -26.34 -15.57 1.84
CA LYS A 89 -27.38 -16.59 1.71
C LYS A 89 -28.04 -16.58 0.33
N LYS A 90 -28.27 -15.39 -0.24
CA LYS A 90 -28.80 -15.26 -1.61
C LYS A 90 -27.81 -15.78 -2.64
N LEU A 91 -26.51 -15.48 -2.49
CA LEU A 91 -25.45 -16.03 -3.34
C LEU A 91 -25.39 -17.56 -3.29
N GLU A 92 -25.58 -18.16 -2.11
CA GLU A 92 -25.60 -19.63 -1.96
C GLU A 92 -26.79 -20.27 -2.70
N ASN A 93 -27.94 -19.58 -2.76
CA ASN A 93 -29.15 -20.08 -3.43
C ASN A 93 -29.22 -19.76 -4.92
N GLY A 94 -28.69 -18.61 -5.33
CA GLY A 94 -28.78 -18.07 -6.70
C GLY A 94 -27.53 -18.31 -7.55
N ASP A 95 -26.55 -19.06 -7.05
CA ASP A 95 -25.28 -19.38 -7.71
C ASP A 95 -24.58 -18.13 -8.29
N ALA A 96 -23.81 -18.29 -9.38
CA ALA A 96 -23.08 -17.23 -10.04
C ALA A 96 -23.98 -16.10 -10.58
N ASP A 97 -25.24 -16.37 -10.91
CA ASP A 97 -26.16 -15.37 -11.47
C ASP A 97 -26.44 -14.26 -10.44
N TYR A 98 -26.63 -14.62 -9.16
CA TYR A 98 -26.83 -13.62 -8.11
C TYR A 98 -25.61 -12.71 -7.91
N TYR A 99 -24.39 -13.23 -8.10
CA TYR A 99 -23.20 -12.39 -8.07
C TYR A 99 -23.26 -11.30 -9.16
N TYR A 100 -23.71 -11.65 -10.36
CA TYR A 100 -23.82 -10.70 -11.47
C TYR A 100 -24.95 -9.70 -11.27
N GLU A 101 -26.06 -10.10 -10.62
CA GLU A 101 -27.10 -9.16 -10.18
C GLU A 101 -26.53 -8.09 -9.23
N VAL A 102 -25.77 -8.50 -8.20
CA VAL A 102 -25.12 -7.56 -7.28
C VAL A 102 -24.08 -6.69 -8.01
N ARG A 103 -23.38 -7.24 -9.01
CA ARG A 103 -22.42 -6.48 -9.82
C ARG A 103 -23.11 -5.38 -10.62
N ASP A 104 -24.24 -5.70 -11.24
CA ASP A 104 -25.01 -4.73 -12.01
C ASP A 104 -25.64 -3.67 -11.08
N ARG A 105 -26.14 -4.08 -9.91
CA ARG A 105 -26.61 -3.17 -8.84
C ARG A 105 -25.51 -2.20 -8.41
N PHE A 106 -24.29 -2.68 -8.17
CA PHE A 106 -23.14 -1.83 -7.83
C PHE A 106 -22.76 -0.88 -8.97
N ASN A 107 -22.75 -1.37 -10.21
CA ASN A 107 -22.41 -0.54 -11.36
C ASN A 107 -23.43 0.59 -11.59
N GLN A 108 -24.68 0.41 -11.14
CA GLN A 108 -25.73 1.44 -11.23
C GLN A 108 -25.74 2.40 -10.04
N HIS A 109 -25.50 1.91 -8.82
CA HIS A 109 -25.73 2.69 -7.60
C HIS A 109 -24.46 3.01 -6.80
N HIS A 110 -23.35 2.33 -7.08
CA HIS A 110 -22.06 2.50 -6.42
C HIS A 110 -22.09 2.34 -4.90
N GLU A 111 -23.02 1.50 -4.40
CA GLU A 111 -23.20 1.25 -2.98
C GLU A 111 -21.97 0.57 -2.36
N PRO A 112 -21.37 1.13 -1.28
CA PRO A 112 -20.11 0.63 -0.74
C PRO A 112 -20.19 -0.78 -0.13
N LEU A 113 -21.36 -1.22 0.34
CA LEU A 113 -21.53 -2.59 0.82
C LEU A 113 -21.57 -3.60 -0.34
N ASP A 114 -22.13 -3.22 -1.49
CA ASP A 114 -22.05 -4.04 -2.70
C ASP A 114 -20.60 -4.13 -3.17
N PHE A 115 -19.87 -3.01 -3.14
CA PHE A 115 -18.45 -2.99 -3.45
C PHE A 115 -17.65 -3.95 -2.57
N LEU A 116 -17.87 -3.91 -1.25
CA LEU A 116 -17.26 -4.84 -0.30
C LEU A 116 -17.61 -6.30 -0.63
N PHE A 117 -18.89 -6.60 -0.89
CA PHE A 117 -19.33 -7.94 -1.26
C PHE A 117 -18.65 -8.43 -2.55
N LEU A 118 -18.61 -7.60 -3.59
CA LEU A 118 -18.00 -7.93 -4.88
C LEU A 118 -16.50 -8.14 -4.72
N ASN A 119 -15.77 -7.23 -4.08
CA ASN A 119 -14.35 -7.38 -3.80
C ASN A 119 -14.04 -8.66 -3.00
N ARG A 120 -14.94 -9.01 -2.08
CA ARG A 120 -14.83 -10.23 -1.28
C ARG A 120 -15.36 -11.47 -1.97
N ALA A 121 -16.09 -11.40 -3.07
CA ALA A 121 -16.60 -12.57 -3.79
C ALA A 121 -15.90 -12.85 -5.13
N CYS A 122 -15.28 -11.84 -5.73
CA CYS A 122 -14.72 -11.90 -7.07
C CYS A 122 -13.44 -12.76 -7.15
N PHE A 123 -13.05 -13.07 -8.39
CA PHE A 123 -11.81 -13.78 -8.68
C PHE A 123 -10.60 -13.05 -8.09
N ASN A 124 -9.89 -13.74 -7.20
CA ASN A 124 -8.70 -13.27 -6.49
C ASN A 124 -8.84 -11.95 -5.71
N GLY A 125 -10.03 -11.40 -5.52
CA GLY A 125 -10.21 -10.08 -4.90
C GLY A 125 -9.51 -8.98 -5.69
N MET A 126 -9.51 -9.10 -7.02
CA MET A 126 -9.03 -8.04 -7.90
C MET A 126 -10.02 -6.87 -7.87
N MET A 127 -9.50 -5.69 -8.15
CA MET A 127 -10.28 -4.46 -8.24
C MET A 127 -10.02 -3.88 -9.63
N ARG A 128 -10.93 -4.19 -10.56
CA ARG A 128 -10.80 -3.81 -11.98
C ARG A 128 -12.12 -3.25 -12.47
N PHE A 129 -12.02 -2.12 -13.16
CA PHE A 129 -13.14 -1.40 -13.76
C PHE A 129 -12.93 -1.36 -15.26
N ASN A 130 -14.01 -1.26 -16.03
CA ASN A 130 -13.92 -1.12 -17.47
C ASN A 130 -13.80 0.37 -17.90
N LYS A 131 -13.76 0.64 -19.21
CA LYS A 131 -13.66 2.01 -19.77
C LYS A 131 -14.88 2.88 -19.47
N ASP A 132 -15.98 2.24 -19.12
CA ASP A 132 -17.23 2.87 -18.70
C ASP A 132 -17.28 2.95 -17.15
N TYR A 133 -16.13 2.78 -16.48
CA TYR A 133 -15.96 2.77 -15.02
C TYR A 133 -16.77 1.71 -14.27
N ASN A 134 -17.24 0.67 -14.97
CA ASN A 134 -18.01 -0.43 -14.37
C ASN A 134 -17.09 -1.54 -13.86
N PHE A 135 -17.34 -2.03 -12.64
CA PHE A 135 -16.65 -3.18 -12.09
C PHE A 135 -16.86 -4.41 -12.97
N ASN A 136 -15.77 -5.06 -13.40
CA ASN A 136 -15.80 -6.10 -14.44
C ASN A 136 -15.03 -7.38 -14.07
N VAL A 137 -14.80 -7.63 -12.77
CA VAL A 137 -14.16 -8.86 -12.30
C VAL A 137 -15.21 -9.99 -12.25
N PRO A 138 -14.89 -11.21 -12.74
CA PRO A 138 -15.81 -12.35 -12.66
C PRO A 138 -15.91 -12.90 -11.23
N TYR A 139 -16.95 -13.71 -10.99
CA TYR A 139 -17.12 -14.41 -9.72
C TYR A 139 -15.94 -15.36 -9.43
N GLY A 140 -15.55 -15.47 -8.16
CA GLY A 140 -14.47 -16.36 -7.74
C GLY A 140 -14.87 -17.83 -7.55
N HIS A 141 -16.16 -18.17 -7.67
CA HIS A 141 -16.71 -19.54 -7.58
C HIS A 141 -16.22 -20.35 -6.37
N LYS A 142 -16.08 -19.71 -5.20
CA LYS A 142 -15.72 -20.43 -3.97
C LYS A 142 -17.00 -20.91 -3.26
N PRO A 143 -17.15 -22.22 -3.01
CA PRO A 143 -18.28 -22.74 -2.23
C PRO A 143 -18.38 -22.06 -0.87
N GLN A 144 -19.60 -21.79 -0.42
CA GLN A 144 -19.88 -21.12 0.86
C GLN A 144 -19.04 -19.85 1.05
N ARG A 145 -18.97 -19.00 0.01
CA ARG A 145 -18.06 -17.83 -0.04
C ARG A 145 -18.12 -16.98 1.22
N PHE A 146 -19.33 -16.77 1.75
CA PHE A 146 -19.62 -16.01 2.96
C PHE A 146 -19.99 -16.89 4.15
N ALA A 147 -19.26 -17.98 4.37
CA ALA A 147 -19.37 -18.76 5.61
C ALA A 147 -19.15 -17.87 6.86
N LYS A 148 -19.75 -18.24 7.99
CA LYS A 148 -19.74 -17.48 9.26
C LYS A 148 -18.35 -17.01 9.69
N ALA A 149 -17.33 -17.86 9.55
CA ALA A 149 -15.95 -17.49 9.90
C ALA A 149 -15.38 -16.38 9.01
N TYR A 150 -15.70 -16.39 7.70
CA TYR A 150 -15.23 -15.38 6.77
C TYR A 150 -15.93 -14.02 6.99
N ILE A 151 -17.24 -14.04 7.21
CA ILE A 151 -18.00 -12.85 7.61
C ILE A 151 -17.41 -12.28 8.90
N THR A 152 -17.19 -13.12 9.91
CA THR A 152 -16.63 -12.67 11.21
C THR A 152 -15.25 -12.03 11.04
N LYS A 153 -14.41 -12.58 10.16
CA LYS A 153 -13.13 -11.94 9.80
C LYS A 153 -13.34 -10.53 9.24
N ILE A 154 -14.21 -10.35 8.25
CA ILE A 154 -14.46 -9.06 7.61
C ILE A 154 -15.05 -8.06 8.61
N VAL A 155 -16.01 -8.50 9.42
CA VAL A 155 -16.65 -7.69 10.46
C VAL A 155 -15.63 -7.21 11.49
N ASN A 156 -14.73 -8.08 11.95
CA ASN A 156 -13.66 -7.68 12.86
C ASN A 156 -12.68 -6.70 12.22
N GLN A 157 -12.46 -6.78 10.89
CA GLN A 157 -11.62 -5.81 10.19
C GLN A 157 -12.26 -4.41 10.16
N VAL A 158 -13.58 -4.35 9.94
CA VAL A 158 -14.32 -3.08 9.99
C VAL A 158 -14.38 -2.54 11.42
N ALA A 159 -14.66 -3.40 12.41
CA ALA A 159 -14.71 -3.02 13.82
C ALA A 159 -13.38 -2.42 14.33
N HIS A 160 -12.25 -2.92 13.84
CA HIS A 160 -10.95 -2.36 14.19
C HIS A 160 -10.77 -0.95 13.63
N ILE A 161 -11.19 -0.69 12.38
CA ILE A 161 -11.14 0.65 11.79
C ILE A 161 -12.11 1.60 12.51
N GLU A 162 -13.30 1.14 12.88
CA GLU A 162 -14.23 1.92 13.72
C GLU A 162 -13.56 2.34 15.03
N GLU A 163 -12.70 1.51 15.61
CA GLU A 163 -11.96 1.85 16.83
C GLU A 163 -10.82 2.82 16.56
N LEU A 164 -10.05 2.62 15.49
CA LEU A 164 -8.99 3.54 15.09
C LEU A 164 -9.54 4.96 14.86
N LEU A 165 -10.67 5.08 14.16
CA LEU A 165 -11.29 6.37 13.83
C LEU A 165 -11.85 7.13 15.04
N LYS A 166 -12.02 6.49 16.21
CA LYS A 166 -12.39 7.20 17.45
C LYS A 166 -11.19 7.87 18.11
N ASN A 167 -10.00 7.34 17.86
CA ASN A 167 -8.78 7.71 18.56
C ASN A 167 -7.82 8.53 17.70
N HIS A 168 -8.13 8.75 16.41
CA HIS A 168 -7.26 9.47 15.49
C HIS A 168 -8.06 10.42 14.58
N GLU A 169 -7.42 11.51 14.16
CA GLU A 169 -8.00 12.51 13.25
C GLU A 169 -7.62 12.18 11.79
N TRP A 170 -8.38 11.29 11.18
CA TRP A 170 -8.11 10.82 9.81
C TRP A 170 -9.10 11.35 8.78
N GLU A 171 -8.60 11.80 7.64
CA GLU A 171 -9.36 12.20 6.47
C GLU A 171 -9.17 11.22 5.31
N PHE A 172 -10.24 11.00 4.54
CA PHE A 172 -10.21 10.17 3.33
C PHE A 172 -10.67 11.00 2.13
N LEU A 173 -9.76 11.27 1.19
CA LEU A 173 -9.97 12.17 0.07
C LEU A 173 -9.86 11.45 -1.27
N CYS A 174 -10.81 11.69 -2.18
CA CYS A 174 -10.77 11.15 -3.53
C CYS A 174 -10.14 12.19 -4.45
N GLN A 175 -8.82 12.15 -4.59
CA GLN A 175 -8.05 13.16 -5.31
C GLN A 175 -6.75 12.58 -5.86
N SER A 176 -6.05 13.37 -6.68
CA SER A 176 -4.77 13.02 -7.27
C SER A 176 -3.65 12.97 -6.22
N PHE A 177 -2.51 12.35 -6.57
CA PHE A 177 -1.35 12.36 -5.68
C PHE A 177 -0.75 13.76 -5.59
N GLU A 178 -0.81 14.52 -6.68
CA GLU A 178 -0.31 15.88 -6.79
C GLU A 178 -1.04 16.80 -5.81
N ASP A 179 -2.37 16.75 -5.79
CA ASP A 179 -3.18 17.57 -4.88
C ASP A 179 -2.89 17.19 -3.42
N THR A 180 -2.79 15.90 -3.14
CA THR A 180 -2.49 15.38 -1.79
C THR A 180 -1.11 15.82 -1.31
N ILE A 181 -0.07 15.65 -2.14
CA ILE A 181 1.31 16.03 -1.80
C ILE A 181 1.44 17.55 -1.68
N SER A 182 0.76 18.32 -2.52
CA SER A 182 0.78 19.79 -2.46
C SER A 182 0.17 20.36 -1.17
N SER A 183 -0.66 19.58 -0.48
CA SER A 183 -1.26 19.95 0.81
C SER A 183 -0.31 19.72 1.99
N ALA A 184 0.73 18.90 1.81
CA ALA A 184 1.71 18.62 2.84
C ALA A 184 2.68 19.79 3.03
N THR A 185 3.18 19.92 4.25
CA THR A 185 4.20 20.92 4.63
C THR A 185 5.49 20.23 5.06
N HIS A 186 6.58 20.98 5.17
CA HIS A 186 7.89 20.45 5.56
C HIS A 186 7.92 19.73 6.93
N SER A 187 6.93 19.95 7.80
CA SER A 187 6.78 19.25 9.09
C SER A 187 5.98 17.94 9.00
N ASP A 188 5.46 17.61 7.83
CA ASP A 188 4.63 16.44 7.60
C ASP A 188 5.44 15.25 7.07
N PHE A 189 4.81 14.08 7.05
CA PHE A 189 5.39 12.85 6.53
C PHE A 189 4.54 12.29 5.40
N ILE A 190 5.16 11.99 4.25
CA ILE A 190 4.47 11.46 3.08
C ILE A 190 4.89 10.02 2.82
N TYR A 191 3.95 9.08 2.81
CA TYR A 191 4.21 7.71 2.38
C TYR A 191 3.53 7.41 1.05
N CYS A 192 4.32 6.99 0.07
CA CYS A 192 3.85 6.67 -1.28
C CYS A 192 4.03 5.18 -1.59
N ASP A 193 3.02 4.59 -2.22
CA ASP A 193 3.07 3.24 -2.79
C ASP A 193 2.37 3.24 -4.17
N PRO A 194 2.94 3.93 -5.16
CA PRO A 194 2.32 4.07 -6.46
C PRO A 194 2.24 2.72 -7.19
N PRO A 195 1.42 2.60 -8.24
CA PRO A 195 1.53 1.49 -9.17
C PRO A 195 2.95 1.43 -9.77
N TYR A 196 3.46 0.23 -10.07
CA TYR A 196 4.83 0.09 -10.58
C TYR A 196 4.85 0.06 -12.11
N ILE A 197 5.75 0.82 -12.73
CA ILE A 197 5.97 0.83 -14.18
C ILE A 197 6.16 -0.61 -14.68
N GLY A 198 5.43 -0.98 -15.75
CA GLY A 198 5.55 -2.29 -16.39
C GLY A 198 4.98 -3.47 -15.59
N ARG A 199 4.29 -3.25 -14.47
CA ARG A 199 3.32 -4.23 -13.93
C ARG A 199 1.96 -3.93 -14.56
N HIS A 200 1.64 -4.65 -15.64
CA HIS A 200 0.31 -4.60 -16.25
C HIS A 200 -0.78 -4.90 -15.20
N VAL A 201 -1.51 -3.86 -14.81
CA VAL A 201 -2.88 -3.97 -14.32
C VAL A 201 -3.71 -3.43 -15.47
N ASP A 202 -4.54 -4.28 -16.06
CA ASP A 202 -5.45 -3.89 -17.14
C ASP A 202 -6.26 -2.66 -16.69
N TYR A 203 -5.91 -1.43 -17.12
CA TYR A 203 -6.76 -0.28 -17.51
C TYR A 203 -5.97 1.03 -17.75
N TYR A 204 -6.69 2.06 -18.21
CA TYR A 204 -6.29 3.24 -19.01
C TYR A 204 -5.50 4.38 -18.34
N ASP A 205 -4.97 4.19 -17.13
CA ASP A 205 -3.96 5.08 -16.54
C ASP A 205 -2.77 4.20 -16.16
N SER A 206 -2.04 3.74 -17.17
CA SER A 206 -0.81 3.01 -16.93
C SER A 206 0.16 3.99 -16.28
N TRP A 207 0.50 3.73 -15.03
CA TRP A 207 1.60 4.42 -14.37
C TRP A 207 2.85 4.29 -15.24
N ASP A 208 3.27 5.43 -15.78
CA ASP A 208 4.33 5.56 -16.77
C ASP A 208 5.48 6.41 -16.21
N GLU A 209 6.49 6.62 -17.05
CA GLU A 209 7.66 7.40 -16.68
C GLU A 209 7.32 8.86 -16.40
N GLU A 210 6.35 9.45 -17.13
CA GLU A 210 5.94 10.83 -16.91
C GLU A 210 5.31 11.01 -15.52
N LEU A 211 4.45 10.07 -15.10
CA LEU A 211 3.85 10.04 -13.77
C LEU A 211 4.87 9.77 -12.67
N GLU A 212 5.85 8.88 -12.89
CA GLU A 212 6.93 8.63 -11.93
C GLU A 212 7.79 9.87 -11.70
N VAL A 213 8.16 10.59 -12.77
CA VAL A 213 8.90 11.86 -12.70
C VAL A 213 8.06 12.96 -12.05
N ALA A 214 6.75 13.02 -12.34
CA ALA A 214 5.83 13.95 -11.71
C ALA A 214 5.71 13.69 -10.19
N LEU A 215 5.64 12.42 -9.78
CA LEU A 215 5.63 12.04 -8.36
C LEU A 215 6.92 12.45 -7.65
N HIS A 216 8.09 12.15 -8.22
CA HIS A 216 9.38 12.61 -7.68
C HIS A 216 9.42 14.13 -7.53
N SER A 217 9.04 14.84 -8.59
CA SER A 217 9.02 16.32 -8.61
C SER A 217 8.07 16.91 -7.56
N ALA A 218 6.92 16.28 -7.31
CA ALA A 218 5.97 16.71 -6.29
C ALA A 218 6.54 16.48 -4.88
N LEU A 219 7.13 15.31 -4.62
CA LEU A 219 7.73 14.96 -3.33
C LEU A 219 8.91 15.88 -2.99
N VAL A 220 9.83 16.12 -3.93
CA VAL A 220 10.96 17.03 -3.71
C VAL A 220 10.48 18.46 -3.42
N ARG A 221 9.45 18.92 -4.13
CA ARG A 221 8.88 20.26 -3.94
C ARG A 221 8.16 20.44 -2.61
N SER A 222 7.57 19.37 -2.06
CA SER A 222 6.89 19.42 -0.75
C SER A 222 7.85 19.77 0.40
N GLN A 223 9.15 19.45 0.25
CA GLN A 223 10.17 19.54 1.29
C GLN A 223 9.85 18.74 2.57
N SER A 224 8.80 17.91 2.55
CA SER A 224 8.43 16.99 3.62
C SER A 224 9.39 15.80 3.66
N ASN A 225 9.47 15.13 4.81
CA ASN A 225 10.06 13.79 4.83
C ASN A 225 9.14 12.84 4.06
N PHE A 226 9.71 12.04 3.17
CA PHE A 226 8.94 11.05 2.42
C PHE A 226 9.59 9.67 2.40
N MET A 227 8.72 8.67 2.27
CA MET A 227 9.10 7.29 2.03
C MET A 227 8.28 6.71 0.87
N LEU A 228 8.96 6.14 -0.11
CA LEU A 228 8.36 5.51 -1.29
C LEU A 228 8.61 4.01 -1.28
N SER A 229 7.55 3.21 -1.37
CA SER A 229 7.65 1.79 -1.68
C SER A 229 7.80 1.58 -3.18
N THR A 230 8.78 0.77 -3.58
CA THR A 230 8.96 0.32 -4.96
C THR A 230 9.51 -1.10 -5.02
N TRP A 231 9.73 -1.62 -6.23
CA TRP A 231 10.49 -2.85 -6.45
C TRP A 231 11.92 -2.50 -6.88
N HIS A 232 12.91 -3.26 -6.41
CA HIS A 232 14.31 -3.02 -6.72
C HIS A 232 14.80 -3.88 -7.88
N HIS A 233 14.66 -5.20 -7.76
CA HIS A 233 15.07 -6.15 -8.79
C HIS A 233 14.40 -7.50 -8.60
N ASN A 234 14.51 -8.36 -9.62
CA ASN A 234 14.29 -9.79 -9.54
C ASN A 234 15.40 -10.51 -10.33
N ASP A 235 15.31 -11.83 -10.45
CA ASP A 235 16.34 -12.64 -11.13
C ASP A 235 16.59 -12.28 -12.61
N TYR A 236 15.73 -11.48 -13.25
CA TYR A 236 15.74 -11.19 -14.68
C TYR A 236 15.91 -9.70 -15.02
N ARG A 237 15.47 -8.81 -14.14
CA ARG A 237 15.47 -7.35 -14.38
C ARG A 237 15.70 -6.57 -13.09
N SER A 238 16.37 -5.44 -13.22
CA SER A 238 16.45 -4.38 -12.20
C SER A 238 15.47 -3.25 -12.54
N ASN A 239 15.09 -2.48 -11.52
CA ASN A 239 14.31 -1.26 -11.70
C ASN A 239 15.24 -0.09 -12.04
N GLU A 240 15.33 0.27 -13.33
CA GLU A 240 16.19 1.35 -13.81
C GLU A 240 15.76 2.74 -13.32
N TYR A 241 14.48 2.91 -12.95
CA TYR A 241 13.96 4.18 -12.45
C TYR A 241 14.53 4.58 -11.08
N ILE A 242 15.06 3.63 -10.31
CA ILE A 242 15.79 3.95 -9.08
C ILE A 242 17.02 4.81 -9.40
N GLU A 243 17.76 4.47 -10.46
CA GLU A 243 18.97 5.20 -10.87
C GLU A 243 18.64 6.43 -11.73
N GLN A 244 17.53 6.41 -12.48
CA GLN A 244 17.17 7.49 -13.40
C GLN A 244 16.36 8.60 -12.73
N VAL A 245 15.42 8.24 -11.86
CA VAL A 245 14.45 9.18 -11.24
C VAL A 245 14.76 9.38 -9.76
N TRP A 246 15.01 8.31 -9.02
CA TRP A 246 15.15 8.35 -7.56
C TRP A 246 16.62 8.33 -7.07
N HIS A 247 17.55 8.81 -7.89
CA HIS A 247 18.99 8.70 -7.65
C HIS A 247 19.48 9.49 -6.42
N ASP A 248 18.68 10.43 -5.95
CA ASP A 248 18.93 11.30 -4.80
C ASP A 248 18.37 10.72 -3.48
N CYS A 249 17.69 9.58 -3.54
CA CYS A 249 17.10 8.92 -2.37
C CYS A 249 18.05 7.91 -1.71
N GLN A 250 17.91 7.76 -0.39
CA GLN A 250 18.45 6.63 0.35
C GLN A 250 17.62 5.38 0.07
N ILE A 251 18.26 4.21 0.02
CA ILE A 251 17.61 2.94 -0.35
C ILE A 251 17.73 1.94 0.79
N ILE A 252 16.60 1.34 1.16
CA ILE A 252 16.54 0.14 2.00
C ILE A 252 15.87 -0.98 1.23
N THR A 253 16.52 -2.14 1.13
CA THR A 253 15.96 -3.31 0.46
C THR A 253 15.47 -4.38 1.43
N ARG A 254 14.39 -5.07 1.07
CA ARG A 254 13.91 -6.28 1.75
C ARG A 254 13.51 -7.34 0.74
N GLU A 255 13.97 -8.58 0.94
CA GLU A 255 13.60 -9.69 0.06
C GLU A 255 12.15 -10.13 0.26
N HIS A 256 11.36 -10.21 -0.83
CA HIS A 256 9.96 -10.60 -0.79
C HIS A 256 9.64 -11.73 -1.79
N PHE A 257 9.00 -12.79 -1.28
CA PHE A 257 8.36 -13.82 -2.10
C PHE A 257 6.90 -13.42 -2.40
N TYR A 258 6.59 -13.15 -3.67
CA TYR A 258 5.22 -12.89 -4.14
C TYR A 258 4.51 -14.22 -4.49
N HIS A 259 3.33 -14.45 -3.93
CA HIS A 259 2.47 -15.59 -4.24
C HIS A 259 1.35 -15.20 -5.21
N VAL A 260 1.68 -14.84 -6.45
CA VAL A 260 0.66 -14.64 -7.49
C VAL A 260 1.08 -15.39 -8.76
N GLY A 261 0.63 -16.63 -8.87
CA GLY A 261 0.85 -17.51 -10.01
C GLY A 261 0.30 -18.91 -9.75
N ALA A 262 -0.36 -19.51 -10.74
CA ALA A 262 -1.04 -20.80 -10.62
C ALA A 262 -0.10 -22.03 -10.54
N LYS A 263 1.22 -21.84 -10.70
CA LYS A 263 2.25 -22.90 -10.61
C LYS A 263 3.47 -22.41 -9.83
N GLU A 264 4.00 -23.23 -8.93
CA GLU A 264 5.16 -22.90 -8.07
C GLU A 264 6.45 -22.58 -8.84
N LYS A 265 6.61 -23.09 -10.07
CA LYS A 265 7.79 -22.86 -10.93
C LYS A 265 7.91 -21.43 -11.51
N ASN A 266 6.89 -20.59 -11.38
CA ASN A 266 6.92 -19.20 -11.89
C ASN A 266 7.05 -18.16 -10.76
N ARG A 267 7.39 -18.59 -9.53
CA ARG A 267 7.52 -17.71 -8.36
C ARG A 267 8.99 -17.32 -8.19
N ASN A 268 9.40 -16.25 -8.86
CA ASN A 268 10.74 -15.70 -8.67
C ASN A 268 10.69 -14.61 -7.59
N PRO A 269 11.69 -14.56 -6.69
CA PRO A 269 11.78 -13.52 -5.67
C PRO A 269 11.83 -12.15 -6.34
N VAL A 270 11.07 -11.20 -5.78
CA VAL A 270 11.18 -9.78 -6.15
C VAL A 270 11.62 -9.06 -4.89
N VAL A 271 12.75 -8.37 -4.96
CA VAL A 271 13.25 -7.56 -3.87
C VAL A 271 12.47 -6.25 -3.88
N GLU A 272 11.86 -5.90 -2.75
CA GLU A 272 11.20 -4.59 -2.57
C GLU A 272 12.22 -3.59 -2.00
N ALA A 273 12.03 -2.31 -2.32
CA ALA A 273 12.81 -1.21 -1.79
C ALA A 273 11.92 -0.14 -1.16
N LEU A 274 12.43 0.49 -0.11
CA LEU A 274 11.94 1.74 0.44
C LEU A 274 12.96 2.82 0.08
N LEU A 275 12.50 3.90 -0.56
CA LEU A 275 13.31 5.06 -0.91
C LEU A 275 12.95 6.23 0.01
N THR A 276 13.94 6.95 0.56
CA THR A 276 13.70 8.10 1.44
C THR A 276 14.61 9.30 1.12
N ASN A 277 14.13 10.52 1.38
CA ASN A 277 14.95 11.74 1.30
C ASN A 277 15.70 12.07 2.60
N TYR A 278 15.61 11.21 3.61
CA TYR A 278 16.29 11.34 4.89
C TYR A 278 17.12 10.09 5.20
N VAL A 279 18.11 10.26 6.08
CA VAL A 279 18.97 9.17 6.53
C VAL A 279 18.23 8.31 7.54
N ILE A 280 18.27 7.00 7.32
CA ILE A 280 17.68 6.03 8.22
C ILE A 280 18.78 5.48 9.14
N THR A 281 18.77 5.92 10.39
CA THR A 281 19.74 5.49 11.42
C THR A 281 19.55 4.01 11.76
N GLY A 282 20.63 3.22 11.70
CA GLY A 282 20.62 1.80 12.13
C GLY A 282 20.58 0.74 11.02
N THR A 283 20.61 1.11 9.74
CA THR A 283 20.71 0.15 8.62
C THR A 283 22.14 0.03 8.08
N GLN A 284 22.44 -1.07 7.37
CA GLN A 284 23.78 -1.41 6.84
C GLN A 284 24.47 -0.28 6.01
N ASN A 285 23.72 0.73 5.53
CA ASN A 285 24.30 1.90 4.86
C ASN A 285 25.16 2.77 5.79
N GLN A 286 24.83 2.83 7.09
CA GLN A 286 25.67 3.52 8.07
C GLN A 286 27.02 2.82 8.22
N LEU A 287 27.04 1.48 8.21
CA LEU A 287 28.28 0.69 8.22
C LEU A 287 29.10 0.88 6.94
N ARG A 288 28.47 1.10 5.77
CA ARG A 288 29.20 1.36 4.51
C ARG A 288 29.85 2.75 4.52
N LEU A 289 29.11 3.78 4.91
CA LEU A 289 29.61 5.16 5.00
C LEU A 289 30.69 5.30 6.09
N GLU A 290 30.50 4.66 7.26
CA GLU A 290 31.51 4.65 8.32
C GLU A 290 32.78 3.88 7.87
N ASN A 291 32.64 2.75 7.17
CA ASN A 291 33.80 2.00 6.65
C ASN A 291 34.51 2.74 5.50
N GLU A 292 33.80 3.46 4.64
CA GLU A 292 34.41 4.26 3.57
C GLU A 292 35.15 5.48 4.17
N GLN A 293 34.56 6.19 5.14
CA GLN A 293 35.25 7.25 5.86
C GLN A 293 36.48 6.73 6.62
N LEU A 294 36.38 5.60 7.32
CA LEU A 294 37.53 4.97 8.01
C LEU A 294 38.62 4.52 7.02
N SER A 295 38.28 4.11 5.80
CA SER A 295 39.25 3.73 4.77
C SER A 295 40.03 4.94 4.22
N LEU A 296 39.40 6.12 4.15
CA LEU A 296 40.00 7.38 3.70
C LEU A 296 40.98 7.99 4.73
N PHE A 297 40.83 7.67 6.01
CA PHE A 297 41.75 8.11 7.08
C PHE A 297 42.83 7.08 7.44
N GLY A 298 42.82 5.90 6.81
CA GLY A 298 43.69 4.76 7.16
C GLY A 298 45.02 4.67 6.40
N THR A 299 45.28 5.53 5.41
CA THR A 299 46.56 5.54 4.67
C THR A 299 47.39 6.76 5.02
N SER A 300 48.05 6.73 6.18
CA SER A 300 49.25 7.54 6.43
C SER A 300 50.43 6.60 6.63
N ASP A 301 51.41 6.75 5.74
CA ASP A 301 52.61 5.94 5.57
C ASP A 301 53.38 5.64 6.86
N THR A 302 53.80 4.38 7.00
CA THR A 302 55.04 4.03 7.70
C THR A 302 55.89 3.17 6.77
N LEU A 303 56.90 3.80 6.16
CA LEU A 303 57.98 3.14 5.43
C LEU A 303 58.89 2.39 6.43
N PRO A 304 59.32 1.14 6.16
CA PRO A 304 60.32 0.48 6.98
C PRO A 304 61.74 0.95 6.60
N GLU A 305 62.46 1.47 7.60
CA GLU A 305 63.90 1.71 7.54
C GLU A 305 64.67 0.40 7.29
N LYS A 306 65.51 0.42 6.25
CA LYS A 306 66.61 -0.53 6.08
C LYS A 306 67.74 -0.09 6.99
N THR A 307 68.19 -0.96 7.89
CA THR A 307 69.54 -0.88 8.45
C THR A 307 70.29 -2.18 8.19
N ALA A 308 71.40 -2.02 7.47
CA ALA A 308 72.45 -3.00 7.27
C ALA A 308 73.39 -3.02 8.49
N ASN A 309 73.60 -4.22 9.03
CA ASN A 309 74.86 -4.83 9.50
C ASN A 309 74.54 -5.95 10.49
#